data_AF-A0A7T0KEE0-F1
#
_entry.id   AF-A0A7T0KEE0-F1
#
_cell.length_a   1.000
_cell.length_b   1.000
_cell.length_c   1.000
_cell.angle_alpha   90.00
_cell.angle_beta   90.00
_cell.angle_gamma   90.00
#
_symmetry.space_group_name_H-M   'P 1'
#
loop_
_entity.id
_entity.type
_entity.pdbx_description
1 polymer ?
#
loop_
_entity_poly.entity_id
_entity_poly.type
_entity_poly.pdbx_seq_one_letter_code
_entity_poly.pdbx_strand_id
1 'polypeptide(L)'
;MSIRYARQEALWGEEGQEKLRRATVAVIGAGGLGSPALLYLAGAGIGKLLLFDDDTVSLSNLQRQVVHTTAAVGTGKAESAAATIAQLNPEVEVVCLGRLEAATALEHLREADVLLDGTDNFPARYLCSWACHELGIPHVWASILGFDAQLSVFWSGHGPVYEDVFPTMPAPGSVPSCSQAGVLGPVVGTVGSAMALEALKIITGTGTPLVGTLGYFDALAGTWEYIPLSRNGAVPARPDDAPETRHVPVGWRLIDVRTAGERAQAHIPGSEHFPLDHLLAGHNPDLDPNEPAVIHCASGVRSAQAVEVLRQRGYSRVLSLRGGINAWLEQQHSSQADV
;
A
#
# COMPACT_ATOMS: atom_id res chain seq x y z
N MET A 1 9.07 1.14 -35.02
CA MET A 1 9.30 2.11 -33.92
C MET A 1 8.02 2.89 -33.65
N SER A 2 7.54 2.86 -32.41
CA SER A 2 6.45 3.74 -31.98
C SER A 2 7.05 5.12 -31.70
N ILE A 3 6.53 6.18 -32.34
CA ILE A 3 6.98 7.56 -32.08
C ILE A 3 6.82 7.97 -30.60
N ARG A 4 5.97 7.25 -29.86
CA ARG A 4 5.72 7.43 -28.42
C ARG A 4 7.00 7.39 -27.58
N TYR A 5 7.90 6.45 -27.84
CA TYR A 5 9.08 6.21 -27.00
C TYR A 5 10.38 6.80 -27.55
N ALA A 6 10.34 7.51 -28.68
CA ALA A 6 11.55 8.00 -29.36
C ALA A 6 12.47 8.86 -28.46
N ARG A 7 11.91 9.59 -27.48
CA ARG A 7 12.69 10.39 -26.52
C ARG A 7 13.42 9.55 -25.47
N GLN A 8 12.86 8.40 -25.12
CA GLN A 8 13.40 7.46 -24.15
C GLN A 8 14.40 6.50 -24.81
N GLU A 9 14.07 6.03 -26.01
CA GLU A 9 14.98 5.23 -26.86
C GLU A 9 16.31 5.98 -27.14
N ALA A 10 16.31 7.32 -27.17
CA ALA A 10 17.53 8.10 -27.29
C ALA A 10 18.48 7.99 -26.07
N LEU A 11 17.98 7.53 -24.91
CA LEU A 11 18.75 7.37 -23.68
C LEU A 11 19.29 5.95 -23.51
N TRP A 12 18.44 4.94 -23.72
CA TRP A 12 18.77 3.51 -23.46
C TRP A 12 18.65 2.60 -24.68
N GLY A 13 18.45 3.17 -25.87
CA GLY A 13 18.32 2.44 -27.12
C GLY A 13 17.01 1.65 -27.24
N GLU A 14 16.83 1.00 -28.39
CA GLU A 14 15.72 0.08 -28.62
C GLU A 14 15.73 -1.10 -27.64
N GLU A 15 16.91 -1.59 -27.26
CA GLU A 15 17.06 -2.69 -26.32
C GLU A 15 16.49 -2.34 -24.94
N GLY A 16 16.77 -1.14 -24.42
CA GLY A 16 16.21 -0.67 -23.16
C GLY A 16 14.68 -0.58 -23.23
N GLN A 17 14.13 -0.09 -24.34
CA GLN A 17 12.69 -0.01 -24.52
C GLN A 17 12.03 -1.39 -24.64
N GLU A 18 12.71 -2.36 -25.27
CA GLU A 18 12.21 -3.74 -25.34
C GLU A 18 12.25 -4.45 -23.99
N LYS A 19 13.25 -4.17 -23.14
CA LYS A 19 13.26 -4.63 -21.74
C LYS A 19 12.04 -4.10 -20.98
N LEU A 20 11.72 -2.80 -21.12
CA LEU A 20 10.53 -2.21 -20.52
C LEU A 20 9.24 -2.88 -21.02
N ARG A 21 9.12 -3.09 -22.33
CA ARG A 21 7.94 -3.74 -22.95
C ARG A 21 7.72 -5.17 -22.46
N ARG A 22 8.77 -5.89 -22.06
CA ARG A 22 8.67 -7.26 -21.54
C ARG A 22 8.50 -7.32 -20.03
N ALA A 23 8.79 -6.22 -19.33
CA ALA A 23 8.79 -6.22 -17.89
C ALA A 23 7.37 -6.22 -17.30
N THR A 24 7.23 -6.93 -16.19
CA THR A 24 6.06 -6.89 -15.32
C THR A 24 6.43 -6.19 -14.02
N VAL A 25 5.71 -5.12 -13.68
CA VAL A 25 5.92 -4.38 -12.43
C VAL A 25 4.70 -4.55 -11.53
N ALA A 26 4.93 -5.05 -10.32
CA ALA A 26 3.89 -5.08 -9.29
C ALA A 26 3.87 -3.75 -8.54
N VAL A 27 2.69 -3.14 -8.39
CA VAL A 27 2.52 -1.89 -7.65
C VAL A 27 1.51 -2.13 -6.53
N ILE A 28 1.96 -2.01 -5.29
CA ILE A 28 1.14 -2.21 -4.10
C ILE A 28 0.63 -0.85 -3.63
N GLY A 29 -0.64 -0.60 -3.92
CA GLY A 29 -1.38 0.63 -3.66
C GLY A 29 -1.40 1.58 -4.86
N ALA A 30 -2.59 1.93 -5.33
CA ALA A 30 -2.89 3.02 -6.28
C ALA A 30 -3.06 4.38 -5.57
N GLY A 31 -2.58 4.49 -4.33
CA GLY A 31 -2.72 5.67 -3.48
C GLY A 31 -1.76 6.80 -3.83
N GLY A 32 -1.26 7.49 -2.80
CA GLY A 32 -0.42 8.67 -2.98
C GLY A 32 0.83 8.38 -3.82
N LEU A 33 1.72 7.52 -3.31
CA LEU A 33 2.99 7.19 -3.95
C LEU A 33 2.82 6.40 -5.26
N GLY A 34 1.88 5.44 -5.27
CA GLY A 34 1.61 4.62 -6.44
C GLY A 34 1.03 5.40 -7.60
N SER A 35 0.23 6.44 -7.35
CA SER A 35 -0.40 7.25 -8.40
C SER A 35 0.58 7.85 -9.42
N PRO A 36 1.58 8.67 -9.05
CA PRO A 36 2.58 9.17 -9.99
C PRO A 36 3.45 8.02 -10.55
N ALA A 37 3.75 7.00 -9.74
CA ALA A 37 4.56 5.87 -10.20
C ALA A 37 3.88 5.14 -11.37
N LEU A 38 2.58 4.83 -11.26
CA LEU A 38 1.77 4.19 -12.29
C LEU A 38 1.74 5.02 -13.58
N LEU A 39 1.54 6.33 -13.47
CA LEU A 39 1.51 7.22 -14.64
C LEU A 39 2.87 7.22 -15.37
N TYR A 40 3.98 7.28 -14.65
CA TYR A 40 5.31 7.30 -15.26
C TYR A 40 5.74 5.92 -15.80
N LEU A 41 5.40 4.82 -15.11
CA LEU A 41 5.64 3.46 -15.62
C LEU A 41 4.83 3.20 -16.89
N ALA A 42 3.56 3.60 -16.91
CA ALA A 42 2.72 3.49 -18.10
C ALA A 42 3.26 4.36 -19.25
N GLY A 43 3.62 5.62 -18.98
CA GLY A 43 4.24 6.51 -19.97
C GLY A 43 5.60 6.01 -20.50
N ALA A 44 6.33 5.24 -19.68
CA ALA A 44 7.58 4.60 -20.07
C ALA A 44 7.37 3.33 -20.91
N GLY A 45 6.15 2.81 -20.99
CA GLY A 45 5.83 1.62 -21.79
C GLY A 45 6.27 0.31 -21.13
N ILE A 46 6.10 0.21 -19.81
CA ILE A 46 6.14 -1.09 -19.11
C ILE A 46 5.12 -2.04 -19.75
N GLY A 47 5.50 -3.30 -19.96
CA GLY A 47 4.64 -4.29 -20.59
C GLY A 47 3.37 -4.57 -19.80
N LYS A 48 3.55 -4.88 -18.51
CA LYS A 48 2.47 -5.31 -17.63
C LYS A 48 2.57 -4.69 -16.24
N LEU A 49 1.44 -4.27 -15.69
CA LEU A 49 1.28 -3.76 -14.33
C LEU A 49 0.36 -4.69 -13.54
N LEU A 50 0.88 -5.27 -12.46
CA LEU A 50 0.07 -5.96 -11.45
C LEU A 50 -0.31 -4.96 -10.37
N LEU A 51 -1.54 -4.45 -10.40
CA LEU A 51 -1.97 -3.36 -9.54
C LEU A 51 -2.83 -3.88 -8.39
N PHE A 52 -2.30 -3.81 -7.16
CA PHE A 52 -2.99 -4.24 -5.95
C PHE A 52 -3.55 -3.04 -5.20
N ASP A 53 -4.87 -2.90 -5.15
CA ASP A 53 -5.54 -1.92 -4.29
C ASP A 53 -7.00 -2.35 -4.06
N ASP A 54 -7.43 -2.41 -2.79
CA ASP A 54 -8.81 -2.78 -2.44
C ASP A 54 -9.66 -1.62 -1.90
N ASP A 55 -9.16 -0.39 -1.97
CA ASP A 55 -9.89 0.82 -1.58
C ASP A 55 -10.72 1.38 -2.75
N THR A 56 -11.67 2.25 -2.39
CA THR A 56 -12.39 3.11 -3.32
C THR A 56 -11.80 4.52 -3.38
N VAL A 57 -11.97 5.20 -4.52
CA VAL A 57 -11.55 6.60 -4.70
C VAL A 57 -12.43 7.51 -3.84
N SER A 58 -11.80 8.32 -3.00
CA SER A 58 -12.47 9.32 -2.15
C SER A 58 -12.08 10.74 -2.55
N LEU A 59 -13.00 11.70 -2.43
CA LEU A 59 -12.72 13.13 -2.67
C LEU A 59 -11.52 13.64 -1.83
N SER A 60 -11.41 13.19 -0.58
CA SER A 60 -10.30 13.54 0.32
C SER A 60 -8.92 13.07 -0.15
N ASN A 61 -8.88 12.14 -1.10
CA ASN A 61 -7.66 11.55 -1.62
C ASN A 61 -7.11 12.32 -2.83
N LEU A 62 -7.96 13.05 -3.55
CA LEU A 62 -7.63 13.67 -4.84
C LEU A 62 -6.57 14.78 -4.75
N GLN A 63 -6.33 15.34 -3.58
CA GLN A 63 -5.24 16.33 -3.39
C GLN A 63 -3.84 15.76 -3.66
N ARG A 64 -3.68 14.43 -3.63
CA ARG A 64 -2.37 13.75 -3.83
C ARG A 64 -2.40 12.52 -4.74
N GLN A 65 -3.57 11.98 -5.07
CA GLN A 65 -3.72 10.78 -5.91
C GLN A 65 -4.11 11.18 -7.34
N VAL A 66 -3.14 11.71 -8.09
CA VAL A 66 -3.31 12.35 -9.40
C VAL A 66 -3.69 11.41 -10.56
N VAL A 67 -3.69 10.09 -10.33
CA VAL A 67 -4.14 9.07 -11.29
C VAL A 67 -5.67 8.95 -11.29
N HIS A 68 -6.32 9.43 -10.23
CA HIS A 68 -7.77 9.47 -10.09
C HIS A 68 -8.33 10.85 -10.39
N THR A 69 -9.63 10.91 -10.65
CA THR A 69 -10.35 12.16 -10.92
C THR A 69 -11.60 12.26 -10.05
N THR A 70 -12.18 13.46 -9.96
CA THR A 70 -13.45 13.68 -9.27
C THR A 70 -14.57 12.79 -9.82
N ALA A 71 -14.57 12.51 -11.13
CA ALA A 71 -15.56 11.63 -11.75
C ALA A 71 -15.43 10.16 -11.33
N ALA A 72 -14.28 9.76 -10.80
CA ALA A 72 -14.01 8.40 -10.36
C ALA A 72 -14.35 8.15 -8.87
N VAL A 73 -14.83 9.16 -8.13
CA VAL A 73 -15.18 8.98 -6.71
C VAL A 73 -16.22 7.86 -6.54
N GLY A 74 -15.95 6.93 -5.62
CA GLY A 74 -16.75 5.73 -5.38
C GLY A 74 -16.37 4.51 -6.23
N THR A 75 -15.53 4.67 -7.26
CA THR A 75 -14.98 3.52 -8.00
C THR A 75 -13.80 2.91 -7.27
N GLY A 76 -13.51 1.63 -7.51
CA GLY A 76 -12.29 0.99 -6.99
C GLY A 76 -11.04 1.66 -7.52
N LYS A 77 -10.03 1.87 -6.67
CA LYS A 77 -8.81 2.60 -7.06
C LYS A 77 -8.03 1.86 -8.14
N ALA A 78 -7.92 0.54 -8.06
CA ALA A 78 -7.23 -0.26 -9.07
C ALA A 78 -7.89 -0.07 -10.46
N GLU A 79 -9.21 -0.16 -10.53
CA GLU A 79 -9.98 0.03 -11.76
C GLU A 79 -9.90 1.47 -12.28
N SER A 80 -10.00 2.46 -11.39
CA SER A 80 -9.84 3.87 -11.76
C SER A 80 -8.47 4.14 -12.36
N ALA A 81 -7.41 3.62 -11.74
CA ALA A 81 -6.05 3.81 -12.24
C ALA A 81 -5.84 3.08 -13.57
N ALA A 82 -6.34 1.86 -13.72
CA ALA A 82 -6.28 1.11 -14.98
C ALA A 82 -6.99 1.87 -16.12
N ALA A 83 -8.14 2.48 -15.86
CA ALA A 83 -8.85 3.30 -16.84
C ALA A 83 -8.04 4.54 -17.28
N THR A 84 -7.36 5.20 -16.35
CA THR A 84 -6.45 6.32 -16.66
C THR A 84 -5.23 5.85 -17.46
N ILE A 85 -4.64 4.72 -17.10
CA ILE A 85 -3.49 4.13 -17.80
C ILE A 85 -3.86 3.75 -19.23
N ALA A 86 -5.01 3.11 -19.44
CA ALA A 86 -5.49 2.75 -20.78
C ALA A 86 -5.67 3.97 -21.70
N GLN A 87 -6.07 5.13 -21.14
CA GLN A 87 -6.14 6.39 -21.89
C GLN A 87 -4.75 6.97 -22.18
N LEU A 88 -3.82 6.87 -21.21
CA LEU A 88 -2.45 7.38 -21.35
C LEU A 88 -1.61 6.56 -22.34
N ASN A 89 -1.61 5.24 -22.16
CA ASN A 89 -0.86 4.29 -22.97
C ASN A 89 -1.60 2.94 -23.08
N PRO A 90 -2.34 2.70 -24.17
CA PRO A 90 -3.10 1.46 -24.35
C PRO A 90 -2.23 0.24 -24.68
N GLU A 91 -0.91 0.42 -24.85
CA GLU A 91 0.03 -0.70 -25.05
C GLU A 91 0.39 -1.43 -23.74
N VAL A 92 0.03 -0.85 -22.58
CA VAL A 92 0.33 -1.37 -21.25
C VAL A 92 -0.80 -2.27 -20.78
N GLU A 93 -0.50 -3.52 -20.45
CA GLU A 93 -1.46 -4.42 -19.79
C GLU A 93 -1.56 -4.05 -18.31
N VAL A 94 -2.78 -3.87 -17.79
CA VAL A 94 -3.01 -3.63 -16.36
C VAL A 94 -3.92 -4.72 -15.81
N VAL A 95 -3.44 -5.44 -14.81
CA VAL A 95 -4.20 -6.46 -14.08
C VAL A 95 -4.57 -5.86 -12.73
N CYS A 96 -5.86 -5.55 -12.54
CA CYS A 96 -6.40 -5.09 -11.27
C CYS A 96 -6.57 -6.27 -10.31
N LEU A 97 -5.92 -6.18 -9.17
CA LEU A 97 -5.98 -7.14 -8.08
C LEU A 97 -6.45 -6.41 -6.82
N GLY A 98 -7.08 -7.15 -5.92
CA GLY A 98 -7.46 -6.61 -4.61
C GLY A 98 -6.23 -6.41 -3.72
N ARG A 99 -6.44 -6.59 -2.42
CA ARG A 99 -5.35 -6.54 -1.43
C ARG A 99 -4.36 -7.67 -1.67
N LEU A 100 -3.06 -7.38 -1.53
CA LEU A 100 -2.03 -8.40 -1.45
C LEU A 100 -2.18 -9.16 -0.12
N GLU A 101 -2.29 -10.48 -0.19
CA GLU A 101 -2.47 -11.37 0.98
C GLU A 101 -1.31 -12.37 1.02
N ALA A 102 -0.77 -12.67 2.21
CA ALA A 102 0.33 -13.61 2.39
C ALA A 102 0.02 -14.99 1.84
N ALA A 103 -1.26 -15.41 1.87
CA ALA A 103 -1.76 -16.64 1.26
C ALA A 103 -1.52 -16.74 -0.25
N THR A 104 -1.59 -15.62 -0.98
CA THR A 104 -1.58 -15.60 -2.46
C THR A 104 -0.41 -14.82 -3.04
N ALA A 105 0.38 -14.11 -2.22
CA ALA A 105 1.43 -13.20 -2.65
C ALA A 105 2.44 -13.85 -3.61
N LEU A 106 2.99 -15.02 -3.26
CA LEU A 106 3.99 -15.70 -4.09
C LEU A 106 3.44 -16.17 -5.43
N GLU A 107 2.15 -16.49 -5.50
CA GLU A 107 1.51 -16.88 -6.76
C GLU A 107 1.31 -15.67 -7.66
N HIS A 108 0.70 -14.60 -7.13
CA HIS A 108 0.42 -13.40 -7.91
C HIS A 108 1.70 -12.67 -8.34
N LEU A 109 2.74 -12.67 -7.51
CA LEU A 109 3.98 -11.94 -7.79
C LEU A 109 5.02 -12.77 -8.56
N ARG A 110 4.73 -14.03 -8.90
CA ARG A 110 5.70 -14.95 -9.55
C ARG A 110 6.30 -14.40 -10.84
N GLU A 111 5.53 -13.64 -11.61
CA GLU A 111 5.94 -13.06 -12.89
C GLU A 111 6.48 -11.62 -12.77
N ALA A 112 6.46 -11.02 -11.58
CA ALA A 112 6.92 -9.65 -11.40
C ALA A 112 8.45 -9.59 -11.46
N ASP A 113 8.98 -8.64 -12.24
CA ASP A 113 10.42 -8.36 -12.29
C ASP A 113 10.84 -7.40 -11.18
N VAL A 114 9.95 -6.51 -10.75
CA VAL A 114 10.15 -5.50 -9.69
C VAL A 114 8.83 -5.25 -8.96
N LEU A 115 8.88 -5.05 -7.65
CA LEU A 115 7.76 -4.61 -6.83
C LEU A 115 7.97 -3.17 -6.33
N LEU A 116 6.96 -2.32 -6.47
CA LEU A 116 6.87 -0.99 -5.85
C LEU A 116 5.93 -1.04 -4.66
N ASP A 117 6.46 -0.67 -3.49
CA ASP A 117 5.74 -0.58 -2.24
C ASP A 117 5.61 0.88 -1.80
N GLY A 118 4.43 1.45 -2.04
CA GLY A 118 4.04 2.78 -1.59
C GLY A 118 3.04 2.74 -0.43
N THR A 119 2.99 1.63 0.32
CA THR A 119 1.96 1.38 1.32
C THR A 119 2.18 2.20 2.60
N ASP A 120 1.08 2.59 3.23
CA ASP A 120 1.06 3.47 4.41
C ASP A 120 0.91 2.71 5.74
N ASN A 121 1.02 1.38 5.72
CA ASN A 121 0.91 0.53 6.89
C ASN A 121 2.03 -0.52 6.94
N PHE A 122 2.48 -0.85 8.15
CA PHE A 122 3.58 -1.79 8.33
C PHE A 122 3.27 -3.23 7.88
N PRO A 123 2.09 -3.82 8.17
CA PRO A 123 1.81 -5.20 7.71
C PRO A 123 2.04 -5.41 6.22
N ALA A 124 1.59 -4.47 5.38
CA ALA A 124 1.82 -4.54 3.94
C ALA A 124 3.31 -4.41 3.56
N ARG A 125 4.08 -3.56 4.25
CA ARG A 125 5.53 -3.40 4.00
C ARG A 125 6.32 -4.67 4.30
N TYR A 126 6.03 -5.32 5.42
CA TYR A 126 6.66 -6.59 5.78
C TYR A 126 6.22 -7.73 4.84
N LEU A 127 4.94 -7.73 4.41
CA LEU A 127 4.46 -8.67 3.40
C LEU A 127 5.18 -8.50 2.06
N CYS A 128 5.39 -7.26 1.61
CA CYS A 128 6.15 -6.95 0.41
C CYS A 128 7.61 -7.42 0.54
N SER A 129 8.27 -7.10 1.67
CA SER A 129 9.65 -7.51 1.91
C SER A 129 9.81 -9.04 1.87
N TRP A 130 8.95 -9.76 2.59
CA TRP A 130 8.96 -11.22 2.59
C TRP A 130 8.72 -11.80 1.19
N ALA A 131 7.68 -11.36 0.49
CA ALA A 131 7.38 -11.90 -0.84
C ALA A 131 8.53 -11.64 -1.83
N CYS A 132 9.11 -10.45 -1.82
CA CYS A 132 10.26 -10.10 -2.66
C CYS A 132 11.51 -10.92 -2.29
N HIS A 133 11.74 -11.16 -1.00
CA HIS A 133 12.84 -12.00 -0.53
C HIS A 133 12.72 -13.44 -1.04
N GLU A 134 11.55 -14.05 -0.92
CA GLU A 134 11.29 -15.42 -1.38
C GLU A 134 11.40 -15.56 -2.90
N LEU A 135 10.95 -14.55 -3.64
CA LEU A 135 11.00 -14.54 -5.11
C LEU A 135 12.34 -14.06 -5.68
N GLY A 136 13.21 -13.47 -4.86
CA GLY A 136 14.50 -12.91 -5.29
C GLY A 136 14.38 -11.64 -6.16
N ILE A 137 13.24 -10.93 -6.08
CA ILE A 137 12.97 -9.74 -6.89
C ILE A 137 13.24 -8.45 -6.11
N PRO A 138 13.55 -7.32 -6.79
CA PRO A 138 13.78 -6.04 -6.13
C PRO A 138 12.49 -5.44 -5.54
N HIS A 139 12.60 -4.94 -4.31
CA HIS A 139 11.58 -4.21 -3.56
C HIS A 139 11.93 -2.72 -3.53
N VAL A 140 11.31 -1.95 -4.42
CA VAL A 140 11.40 -0.49 -4.42
C VAL A 140 10.42 0.05 -3.39
N TRP A 141 10.93 0.53 -2.27
CA TRP A 141 10.12 0.96 -1.14
C TRP A 141 10.23 2.46 -0.93
N ALA A 142 9.10 3.10 -0.63
CA ALA A 142 9.10 4.46 -0.11
C ALA A 142 8.07 4.68 1.00
N SER A 143 8.34 5.68 1.84
CA SER A 143 7.42 6.13 2.89
C SER A 143 7.47 7.64 3.03
N ILE A 144 6.34 8.24 3.43
CA ILE A 144 6.20 9.69 3.64
C ILE A 144 5.55 9.93 4.99
N LEU A 145 6.04 10.94 5.72
CA LEU A 145 5.41 11.45 6.93
C LEU A 145 5.53 12.99 6.94
N GLY A 146 4.39 13.70 6.86
CA GLY A 146 4.40 15.15 6.82
C GLY A 146 5.09 15.71 5.58
N PHE A 147 6.26 16.31 5.77
CA PHE A 147 7.10 16.91 4.72
C PHE A 147 8.33 16.07 4.36
N ASP A 148 8.55 14.97 5.08
CA ASP A 148 9.73 14.13 4.94
C ASP A 148 9.38 12.84 4.20
N ALA A 149 10.33 12.33 3.42
CA ALA A 149 10.18 11.07 2.73
C ALA A 149 11.46 10.23 2.73
N GLN A 150 11.27 8.93 2.56
CA GLN A 150 12.33 7.95 2.46
C GLN A 150 12.10 7.08 1.23
N LEU A 151 13.19 6.70 0.55
CA LEU A 151 13.20 5.84 -0.63
C LEU A 151 14.43 4.92 -0.57
N SER A 152 14.25 3.64 -0.85
CA SER A 152 15.36 2.70 -1.03
C SER A 152 14.96 1.55 -1.97
N VAL A 153 15.96 0.78 -2.40
CA VAL A 153 15.74 -0.49 -3.09
C VAL A 153 16.31 -1.61 -2.23
N PHE A 154 15.43 -2.47 -1.73
CA PHE A 154 15.80 -3.68 -1.02
C PHE A 154 15.86 -4.85 -1.99
N TRP A 155 16.89 -5.68 -1.91
CA TRP A 155 17.08 -6.77 -2.88
C TRP A 155 17.88 -7.93 -2.28
N SER A 156 17.19 -9.02 -1.97
CA SER A 156 17.81 -10.25 -1.47
C SER A 156 18.89 -10.75 -2.43
N GLY A 157 20.05 -11.14 -1.90
CA GLY A 157 21.22 -11.53 -2.70
C GLY A 157 22.07 -10.34 -3.21
N HIS A 158 21.49 -9.17 -3.48
CA HIS A 158 22.19 -8.02 -4.08
C HIS A 158 22.47 -6.84 -3.12
N GLY A 159 21.62 -6.61 -2.13
CA GLY A 159 21.79 -5.59 -1.09
C GLY A 159 21.08 -5.97 0.22
N PRO A 160 20.80 -5.01 1.10
CA PRO A 160 19.99 -5.25 2.29
C PRO A 160 18.52 -5.58 1.94
N VAL A 161 17.84 -6.17 2.91
CA VAL A 161 16.36 -6.32 2.94
C VAL A 161 15.75 -5.25 3.84
N TYR A 162 14.42 -5.06 3.78
CA TYR A 162 13.72 -4.06 4.59
C TYR A 162 14.03 -4.20 6.09
N GLU A 163 14.07 -5.43 6.58
CA GLU A 163 14.32 -5.81 7.96
C GLU A 163 15.76 -5.57 8.43
N ASP A 164 16.72 -5.36 7.51
CA ASP A 164 18.06 -4.91 7.92
C ASP A 164 18.00 -3.48 8.52
N VAL A 165 17.02 -2.67 8.10
CA VAL A 165 16.80 -1.29 8.56
C VAL A 165 15.70 -1.24 9.62
N PHE A 166 14.63 -2.00 9.42
CA PHE A 166 13.46 -2.04 10.29
C PHE A 166 13.26 -3.48 10.81
N PRO A 167 14.02 -3.91 11.83
CA PRO A 167 14.09 -5.33 12.23
C PRO A 167 12.84 -5.84 12.93
N THR A 168 11.99 -4.95 13.46
CA THR A 168 10.79 -5.33 14.20
C THR A 168 9.66 -4.41 13.80
N MET A 169 8.53 -5.02 13.47
CA MET A 169 7.31 -4.28 13.14
C MET A 169 6.97 -3.39 14.34
N PRO A 170 6.82 -2.07 14.14
CA PRO A 170 6.41 -1.19 15.22
C PRO A 170 5.10 -1.67 15.83
N ALA A 171 4.97 -1.48 17.14
CA ALA A 171 3.72 -1.79 17.83
C ALA A 171 2.58 -1.09 17.08
N PRO A 172 1.47 -1.77 16.85
CA PRO A 172 0.47 -1.23 15.96
C PRO A 172 0.03 0.17 16.47
N GLY A 173 0.00 1.21 15.62
CA GLY A 173 -0.43 2.57 15.98
C GLY A 173 0.58 3.41 16.76
N SER A 174 1.79 2.90 16.99
CA SER A 174 2.89 3.68 17.57
C SER A 174 3.44 4.76 16.62
N VAL A 175 3.08 4.69 15.34
CA VAL A 175 3.46 5.65 14.29
C VAL A 175 2.18 6.11 13.59
N PRO A 176 1.95 7.43 13.44
CA PRO A 176 0.77 7.94 12.79
C PRO A 176 0.78 7.63 11.28
N SER A 177 -0.40 7.37 10.72
CA SER A 177 -0.59 7.24 9.27
C SER A 177 -0.53 8.59 8.56
N CYS A 178 -0.40 8.57 7.23
CA CYS A 178 -0.51 9.77 6.40
C CYS A 178 -1.83 10.54 6.61
N SER A 179 -2.93 9.82 6.89
CA SER A 179 -4.23 10.45 7.18
C SER A 179 -4.30 11.10 8.57
N GLN A 180 -3.46 10.66 9.50
CA GLN A 180 -3.36 11.23 10.86
C GLN A 180 -2.37 12.39 10.93
N ALA A 181 -1.20 12.25 10.31
CA ALA A 181 -0.14 13.26 10.33
C ALA A 181 -0.31 14.36 9.28
N GLY A 182 -1.08 14.10 8.21
CA GLY A 182 -1.14 14.94 7.03
C GLY A 182 0.00 14.66 6.05
N VAL A 183 -0.22 15.01 4.78
CA VAL A 183 0.77 14.81 3.71
C VAL A 183 0.55 15.80 2.56
N LEU A 184 1.66 16.33 2.02
CA LEU A 184 1.66 17.31 0.93
C LEU A 184 1.77 16.61 -0.44
N GLY A 185 0.80 16.83 -1.33
CA GLY A 185 0.72 16.19 -2.66
C GLY A 185 2.00 16.26 -3.50
N PRO A 186 2.68 17.41 -3.64
CA PRO A 186 3.98 17.52 -4.32
C PRO A 186 5.10 16.62 -3.77
N VAL A 187 5.15 16.38 -2.46
CA VAL A 187 6.14 15.47 -1.85
C VAL A 187 5.89 14.05 -2.32
N VAL A 188 4.62 13.64 -2.28
CA VAL A 188 4.14 12.37 -2.79
C VAL A 188 4.45 12.19 -4.28
N GLY A 189 4.16 13.21 -5.07
CA GLY A 189 4.46 13.26 -6.51
C GLY A 189 5.95 13.06 -6.80
N THR A 190 6.80 13.75 -6.06
CA THR A 190 8.27 13.68 -6.21
C THR A 190 8.78 12.27 -5.93
N VAL A 191 8.39 11.71 -4.78
CA VAL A 191 8.91 10.42 -4.31
C VAL A 191 8.33 9.26 -5.12
N GLY A 192 7.05 9.28 -5.47
CA GLY A 192 6.47 8.24 -6.30
C GLY A 192 7.00 8.24 -7.74
N SER A 193 7.35 9.43 -8.29
CA SER A 193 8.08 9.51 -9.56
C SER A 193 9.49 8.94 -9.44
N ALA A 194 10.17 9.17 -8.31
CA ALA A 194 11.47 8.59 -8.02
C ALA A 194 11.40 7.06 -7.87
N MET A 195 10.33 6.49 -7.28
CA MET A 195 10.11 5.04 -7.25
C MET A 195 10.02 4.45 -8.66
N ALA A 196 9.26 5.07 -9.56
CA ALA A 196 9.19 4.64 -10.96
C ALA A 196 10.59 4.70 -11.61
N LEU A 197 11.35 5.76 -11.35
CA LEU A 197 12.72 5.88 -11.87
C LEU A 197 13.64 4.75 -11.37
N GLU A 198 13.57 4.34 -10.10
CA GLU A 198 14.32 3.18 -9.59
C GLU A 198 13.97 1.91 -10.36
N ALA A 199 12.69 1.64 -10.60
CA ALA A 199 12.25 0.48 -11.37
C ALA A 199 12.76 0.52 -12.82
N LEU A 200 12.71 1.69 -13.49
CA LEU A 200 13.25 1.85 -14.84
C LEU A 200 14.77 1.60 -14.88
N LYS A 201 15.53 2.10 -13.91
CA LYS A 201 16.98 1.83 -13.81
C LYS A 201 17.27 0.34 -13.70
N ILE A 202 16.52 -0.36 -12.83
CA ILE A 202 16.64 -1.81 -12.62
C ILE A 202 16.34 -2.58 -13.92
N ILE A 203 15.19 -2.32 -14.54
CA ILE A 203 14.71 -3.07 -15.72
C ILE A 203 15.62 -2.83 -16.93
N THR A 204 16.01 -1.58 -17.17
CA THR A 204 16.86 -1.23 -18.32
C THR A 204 18.32 -1.59 -18.10
N GLY A 205 18.77 -1.71 -16.85
CA GLY A 205 20.18 -1.81 -16.47
C GLY A 205 20.93 -0.49 -16.60
N THR A 206 20.22 0.65 -16.57
CA THR A 206 20.81 1.99 -16.77
C THR A 206 20.96 2.73 -15.44
N GLY A 207 22.17 3.23 -15.14
CA GLY A 207 22.46 3.98 -13.93
C GLY A 207 22.64 3.09 -12.69
N THR A 208 22.52 3.70 -11.50
CA THR A 208 22.76 3.02 -10.21
C THR A 208 21.49 3.05 -9.37
N PRO A 209 20.79 1.92 -9.16
CA PRO A 209 19.67 1.83 -8.23
C PRO A 209 20.10 2.11 -6.78
N LEU A 210 19.17 2.53 -5.92
CA LEU A 210 19.41 2.81 -4.49
C LEU A 210 19.60 1.54 -3.63
N VAL A 211 20.14 0.47 -4.21
CA VAL A 211 20.44 -0.76 -3.48
C VAL A 211 21.54 -0.46 -2.46
N GLY A 212 21.28 -0.73 -1.18
CA GLY A 212 22.22 -0.43 -0.09
C GLY A 212 22.31 1.04 0.30
N THR A 213 21.35 1.88 -0.13
CA THR A 213 21.33 3.31 0.20
C THR A 213 19.90 3.74 0.54
N LEU A 214 19.73 4.47 1.64
CA LEU A 214 18.49 5.14 2.00
C LEU A 214 18.56 6.59 1.53
N GLY A 215 17.72 6.95 0.56
CA GLY A 215 17.47 8.34 0.20
C GLY A 215 16.49 8.95 1.19
N TYR A 216 16.89 10.02 1.86
CA TYR A 216 16.04 10.85 2.71
C TYR A 216 15.76 12.17 2.01
N PHE A 217 14.49 12.54 1.85
CA PHE A 217 14.07 13.77 1.21
C PHE A 217 13.41 14.69 2.25
N ASP A 218 14.07 15.81 2.54
CA ASP A 218 13.49 16.94 3.26
C ASP A 218 12.88 17.90 2.23
N ALA A 219 11.54 17.93 2.16
CA ALA A 219 10.85 18.77 1.19
C ALA A 219 10.85 20.26 1.55
N LEU A 220 11.05 20.62 2.82
CA LEU A 220 11.12 22.02 3.25
C LEU A 220 12.46 22.63 2.88
N ALA A 221 13.54 21.86 3.03
CA ALA A 221 14.87 22.24 2.57
C ALA A 221 15.08 22.00 1.07
N GLY A 222 14.29 21.11 0.46
CA GLY A 222 14.46 20.70 -0.94
C GLY A 222 15.71 19.86 -1.16
N THR A 223 16.12 19.05 -0.18
CA THR A 223 17.40 18.33 -0.18
C THR A 223 17.20 16.82 -0.14
N TRP A 224 18.10 16.10 -0.81
CA TRP A 224 18.25 14.66 -0.71
C TRP A 224 19.54 14.32 0.02
N GLU A 225 19.43 13.56 1.10
CA GLU A 225 20.57 12.94 1.78
C GLU A 225 20.57 11.44 1.45
N TYR A 226 21.75 10.88 1.24
CA TYR A 226 21.92 9.46 0.89
C TYR A 226 22.73 8.78 1.97
N ILE A 227 22.07 7.91 2.72
CA ILE A 227 22.62 7.23 3.90
C ILE A 227 22.98 5.79 3.50
N PRO A 228 24.24 5.37 3.60
CA PRO A 228 24.62 3.98 3.32
C PRO A 228 23.96 3.00 4.28
N LEU A 229 23.44 1.91 3.75
CA LEU A 229 22.83 0.82 4.51
C LEU A 229 23.75 -0.39 4.57
N SER A 230 23.76 -1.07 5.72
CA SER A 230 24.53 -2.30 5.93
C SER A 230 23.58 -3.47 6.11
N ARG A 231 23.96 -4.63 5.55
CA ARG A 231 23.32 -5.91 5.85
C ARG A 231 23.60 -6.29 7.30
N ASN A 232 22.59 -6.77 8.01
CA ASN A 232 22.70 -7.28 9.39
C ASN A 232 22.33 -8.77 9.51
N GLY A 233 21.97 -9.43 8.39
CA GLY A 233 21.65 -10.85 8.36
C GLY A 233 20.17 -11.14 8.65
N ALA A 234 19.30 -10.12 8.58
CA ALA A 234 17.87 -10.31 8.70
C ALA A 234 17.34 -11.25 7.61
N VAL A 235 16.39 -12.11 8.01
CA VAL A 235 15.62 -12.95 7.11
C VAL A 235 14.16 -12.54 7.26
N PRO A 236 13.53 -11.96 6.23
CA PRO A 236 12.12 -11.59 6.26
C PRO A 236 11.25 -12.80 6.61
N ALA A 237 10.37 -12.65 7.59
CA ALA A 237 9.45 -13.70 7.99
C ALA A 237 8.11 -13.50 7.26
N ARG A 238 7.46 -14.60 6.88
CA ARG A 238 6.09 -14.54 6.36
C ARG A 238 5.16 -13.93 7.42
N PRO A 239 4.51 -12.78 7.16
CA PRO A 239 3.53 -12.26 8.09
C PRO A 239 2.24 -13.10 8.05
N ASP A 240 1.55 -13.17 9.17
CA ASP A 240 0.20 -13.72 9.23
C ASP A 240 -0.79 -12.74 8.59
N ASP A 241 -1.72 -13.23 7.77
CA ASP A 241 -2.84 -12.42 7.30
C ASP A 241 -3.77 -12.13 8.49
N ALA A 242 -4.03 -10.85 8.76
CA ALA A 242 -5.03 -10.47 9.76
C ALA A 242 -6.38 -11.05 9.31
N PRO A 243 -7.09 -11.81 10.15
CA PRO A 243 -8.32 -12.46 9.73
C PRO A 243 -9.42 -11.40 9.54
N GLU A 244 -10.09 -11.39 8.39
CA GLU A 244 -11.08 -10.37 8.04
C GLU A 244 -12.46 -10.96 7.67
N THR A 245 -13.48 -10.11 7.66
CA THR A 245 -14.81 -10.41 7.10
C THR A 245 -15.38 -9.20 6.35
N ARG A 246 -16.19 -9.44 5.31
CA ARG A 246 -16.95 -8.41 4.59
C ARG A 246 -18.29 -8.08 5.23
N HIS A 247 -18.84 -9.01 6.00
CA HIS A 247 -20.14 -8.86 6.68
C HIS A 247 -19.97 -9.21 8.14
N VAL A 248 -20.73 -8.55 9.01
CA VAL A 248 -20.77 -8.91 10.43
C VAL A 248 -21.63 -10.16 10.58
N PRO A 249 -21.08 -11.31 10.99
CA PRO A 249 -21.88 -12.52 11.13
C PRO A 249 -22.93 -12.36 12.23
N VAL A 250 -24.08 -13.01 12.08
CA VAL A 250 -25.18 -12.93 13.06
C VAL A 250 -24.69 -13.44 14.42
N GLY A 251 -24.98 -12.67 15.48
CA GLY A 251 -24.62 -13.01 16.85
C GLY A 251 -23.16 -12.73 17.22
N TRP A 252 -22.35 -12.19 16.30
CA TRP A 252 -21.01 -11.71 16.62
C TRP A 252 -21.09 -10.29 17.17
N ARG A 253 -20.26 -9.99 18.16
CA ARG A 253 -20.15 -8.62 18.68
C ARG A 253 -19.44 -7.74 17.66
N LEU A 254 -19.78 -6.46 17.64
CA LEU A 254 -19.19 -5.49 16.73
C LEU A 254 -18.54 -4.38 17.53
N ILE A 255 -17.24 -4.17 17.37
CA ILE A 255 -16.45 -3.21 18.16
C ILE A 255 -15.90 -2.12 17.24
N ASP A 256 -16.28 -0.87 17.52
CA ASP A 256 -15.80 0.34 16.86
C ASP A 256 -14.53 0.84 17.54
N VAL A 257 -13.40 0.82 16.83
CA VAL A 257 -12.10 1.28 17.35
C VAL A 257 -11.73 2.70 16.94
N ARG A 258 -12.67 3.45 16.37
CA ARG A 258 -12.46 4.86 15.99
C ARG A 258 -12.47 5.79 17.21
N THR A 259 -12.11 7.05 16.99
CA THR A 259 -12.21 8.08 18.03
C THR A 259 -13.69 8.40 18.35
N ALA A 260 -13.94 8.97 19.54
CA ALA A 260 -15.28 9.40 19.94
C ALA A 260 -15.87 10.44 18.96
N GLY A 261 -15.05 11.32 18.41
CA GLY A 261 -15.46 12.33 17.42
C GLY A 261 -15.93 11.69 16.11
N GLU A 262 -15.18 10.72 15.58
CA GLU A 262 -15.58 9.97 14.37
C GLU A 262 -16.87 9.18 14.60
N ARG A 263 -17.02 8.58 15.78
CA ARG A 263 -18.21 7.80 16.14
C ARG A 263 -19.47 8.65 16.25
N ALA A 264 -19.34 9.85 16.82
CA ALA A 264 -20.46 10.79 16.97
C ALA A 264 -21.02 11.26 15.61
N GLN A 265 -20.19 11.29 14.57
CA GLN A 265 -20.62 11.65 13.21
C GLN A 265 -21.45 10.53 12.56
N ALA A 266 -20.99 9.29 12.66
CA ALA A 266 -21.70 8.11 12.17
C ALA A 266 -21.14 6.85 12.84
N HIS A 267 -21.98 5.84 13.08
CA HIS A 267 -21.57 4.53 13.58
C HIS A 267 -22.47 3.41 13.06
N ILE A 268 -21.94 2.18 13.02
CA ILE A 268 -22.73 1.00 12.66
C ILE A 268 -23.68 0.69 13.84
N PRO A 269 -25.01 0.58 13.62
CA PRO A 269 -25.95 0.27 14.70
C PRO A 269 -25.57 -1.02 15.45
N GLY A 270 -25.66 -0.99 16.78
CA GLY A 270 -25.29 -2.13 17.62
C GLY A 270 -23.79 -2.32 17.84
N SER A 271 -22.92 -1.50 17.24
CA SER A 271 -21.49 -1.50 17.56
C SER A 271 -21.22 -0.94 18.96
N GLU A 272 -20.32 -1.57 19.69
CA GLU A 272 -19.77 -1.11 20.97
C GLU A 272 -18.54 -0.25 20.73
N HIS A 273 -18.29 0.77 21.57
CA HIS A 273 -17.18 1.68 21.35
C HIS A 273 -15.99 1.32 22.24
N PHE A 274 -14.85 1.00 21.61
CA PHE A 274 -13.59 0.77 22.31
C PHE A 274 -12.43 1.34 21.47
N PRO A 275 -12.04 2.61 21.67
CA PRO A 275 -11.02 3.27 20.85
C PRO A 275 -9.71 2.47 20.78
N LEU A 276 -9.11 2.45 19.59
CA LEU A 276 -7.83 1.79 19.36
C LEU A 276 -6.75 2.26 20.35
N ASP A 277 -6.69 3.55 20.65
CA ASP A 277 -5.68 4.10 21.57
C ASP A 277 -5.75 3.47 22.98
N HIS A 278 -6.95 3.10 23.44
CA HIS A 278 -7.10 2.37 24.71
C HIS A 278 -6.55 0.95 24.59
N LEU A 279 -6.81 0.27 23.47
CA LEU A 279 -6.27 -1.05 23.20
C LEU A 279 -4.74 -1.03 23.20
N LEU A 280 -4.15 -0.04 22.54
CA LEU A 280 -2.70 0.14 22.46
C LEU A 280 -2.06 0.51 23.80
N ALA A 281 -2.79 1.24 24.64
CA ALA A 281 -2.38 1.54 26.02
C ALA A 281 -2.42 0.31 26.96
N GLY A 282 -2.79 -0.87 26.47
CA GLY A 282 -2.79 -2.12 27.24
C GLY A 282 -4.15 -2.49 27.84
N HIS A 283 -5.20 -1.71 27.60
CA HIS A 283 -6.56 -2.07 28.00
C HIS A 283 -7.17 -3.04 27.00
N ASN A 284 -8.17 -3.81 27.43
CA ASN A 284 -8.93 -4.71 26.57
C ASN A 284 -10.41 -4.34 26.59
N PRO A 285 -11.15 -4.56 25.48
CA PRO A 285 -12.60 -4.46 25.49
C PRO A 285 -13.18 -5.47 26.48
N ASP A 286 -14.37 -5.20 26.98
CA ASP A 286 -15.15 -6.15 27.78
C ASP A 286 -15.63 -7.30 26.89
N LEU A 287 -14.70 -8.17 26.50
CA LEU A 287 -14.86 -9.26 25.55
C LEU A 287 -14.10 -10.47 26.10
N ASP A 288 -14.75 -11.64 26.13
CA ASP A 288 -14.09 -12.90 26.47
C ASP A 288 -13.15 -13.32 25.31
N PRO A 289 -11.91 -13.80 25.57
CA PRO A 289 -10.97 -14.23 24.52
C PRO A 289 -11.50 -15.29 23.52
N ASN A 290 -12.52 -16.07 23.92
CA ASN A 290 -13.17 -17.07 23.07
C ASN A 290 -14.50 -16.57 22.44
N GLU A 291 -14.98 -15.40 22.84
CA GLU A 291 -16.18 -14.81 22.27
C GLU A 291 -15.88 -14.21 20.88
N PRO A 292 -16.72 -14.48 19.88
CA PRO A 292 -16.50 -13.99 18.54
C PRO A 292 -16.83 -12.49 18.41
N ALA A 293 -15.91 -11.71 17.85
CA ALA A 293 -16.13 -10.30 17.59
C ALA A 293 -15.58 -9.86 16.23
N VAL A 294 -16.27 -8.91 15.62
CA VAL A 294 -15.80 -8.16 14.46
C VAL A 294 -15.38 -6.78 14.94
N ILE A 295 -14.17 -6.37 14.58
CA ILE A 295 -13.62 -5.06 14.90
C ILE A 295 -13.70 -4.20 13.65
N HIS A 296 -14.15 -2.96 13.75
CA HIS A 296 -14.22 -2.05 12.59
C HIS A 296 -13.63 -0.68 12.90
N CYS A 297 -13.09 -0.04 11.88
CA CYS A 297 -12.72 1.38 11.92
C CYS A 297 -13.35 2.15 10.74
N ALA A 298 -12.69 3.21 10.28
CA ALA A 298 -13.12 3.96 9.10
C ALA A 298 -12.99 3.11 7.81
N SER A 299 -11.80 2.56 7.55
CA SER A 299 -11.42 1.91 6.28
C SER A 299 -10.91 0.46 6.41
N GLY A 300 -10.81 -0.09 7.61
CA GLY A 300 -10.26 -1.43 7.86
C GLY A 300 -8.81 -1.45 8.38
N VAL A 301 -8.04 -0.37 8.21
CA VAL A 301 -6.62 -0.31 8.62
C VAL A 301 -6.46 -0.44 10.14
N ARG A 302 -7.11 0.44 10.90
CA ARG A 302 -7.09 0.42 12.38
C ARG A 302 -7.77 -0.81 12.99
N SER A 303 -8.71 -1.46 12.30
CA SER A 303 -9.33 -2.69 12.81
C SER A 303 -8.47 -3.92 12.59
N ALA A 304 -7.77 -4.05 11.46
CA ALA A 304 -6.76 -5.09 11.27
C ALA A 304 -5.68 -4.98 12.34
N GLN A 305 -5.28 -3.74 12.62
CA GLN A 305 -4.39 -3.38 13.71
C GLN A 305 -4.89 -3.86 15.09
N ALA A 306 -6.16 -3.59 15.40
CA ALA A 306 -6.77 -4.00 16.66
C ALA A 306 -6.87 -5.52 16.79
N VAL A 307 -7.21 -6.21 15.70
CA VAL A 307 -7.29 -7.67 15.64
C VAL A 307 -5.94 -8.28 15.98
N GLU A 308 -4.85 -7.80 15.38
CA GLU A 308 -3.51 -8.30 15.67
C GLU A 308 -3.16 -8.19 17.17
N VAL A 309 -3.38 -7.02 17.77
CA VAL A 309 -3.12 -6.81 19.20
C VAL A 309 -3.97 -7.74 20.07
N LEU A 310 -5.24 -7.92 19.73
CA LEU A 310 -6.14 -8.83 20.45
C LEU A 310 -5.68 -10.29 20.30
N ARG A 311 -5.26 -10.74 19.10
CA ARG A 311 -4.77 -12.11 18.91
C ARG A 311 -3.51 -12.40 19.71
N GLN A 312 -2.57 -11.45 19.75
CA GLN A 312 -1.37 -11.55 20.60
C GLN A 312 -1.71 -11.65 22.10
N ARG A 313 -2.88 -11.14 22.50
CA ARG A 313 -3.42 -11.23 23.87
C ARG A 313 -4.34 -12.44 24.09
N GLY A 314 -4.40 -13.38 23.15
CA GLY A 314 -5.15 -14.63 23.27
C GLY A 314 -6.59 -14.60 22.73
N TYR A 315 -7.03 -13.50 22.11
CA TYR A 315 -8.35 -13.44 21.48
C TYR A 315 -8.31 -14.18 20.15
N SER A 316 -8.86 -15.39 20.11
CA SER A 316 -8.68 -16.28 18.94
C SER A 316 -9.71 -16.03 17.82
N ARG A 317 -10.87 -15.46 18.16
CA ARG A 317 -12.06 -15.31 17.29
C ARG A 317 -12.42 -13.85 16.99
N VAL A 318 -11.40 -13.02 16.78
CA VAL A 318 -11.57 -11.63 16.35
C VAL A 318 -11.30 -11.48 14.85
N LEU A 319 -12.18 -10.78 14.13
CA LEU A 319 -12.04 -10.48 12.70
C LEU A 319 -12.06 -8.97 12.46
N SER A 320 -11.33 -8.48 11.45
CA SER A 320 -11.43 -7.09 11.00
C SER A 320 -12.54 -6.95 9.98
N LEU A 321 -13.38 -5.93 10.11
CA LEU A 321 -14.37 -5.58 9.09
C LEU A 321 -13.67 -4.92 7.89
N ARG A 322 -13.61 -5.64 6.78
CA ARG A 322 -12.96 -5.18 5.55
C ARG A 322 -13.66 -3.91 5.04
N GLY A 323 -12.86 -2.87 4.74
CA GLY A 323 -13.36 -1.55 4.29
C GLY A 323 -13.99 -0.69 5.40
N GLY A 324 -14.09 -1.20 6.63
CA GLY A 324 -14.63 -0.48 7.77
C GLY A 324 -16.07 0.02 7.59
N ILE A 325 -16.42 1.10 8.30
CA ILE A 325 -17.74 1.73 8.20
C ILE A 325 -17.98 2.41 6.85
N ASN A 326 -16.93 2.84 6.14
CA ASN A 326 -17.07 3.47 4.84
C ASN A 326 -17.71 2.50 3.84
N ALA A 327 -17.15 1.29 3.72
CA ALA A 327 -17.71 0.25 2.86
C ALA A 327 -19.11 -0.21 3.33
N TRP A 328 -19.36 -0.23 4.63
CA TRP A 328 -20.67 -0.59 5.19
C TRP A 328 -21.77 0.42 4.79
N LEU A 329 -21.46 1.72 4.86
CA LEU A 329 -22.40 2.79 4.47
C LEU A 329 -22.65 2.79 2.96
N GLU A 330 -21.61 2.54 2.15
CA GLU A 330 -21.76 2.41 0.70
C GLU A 330 -22.74 1.28 0.33
N GLN A 331 -22.64 0.11 0.98
CA GLN A 331 -23.56 -1.01 0.75
C GLN A 331 -25.01 -0.68 1.14
N GLN A 332 -25.23 0.10 2.19
CA GLN A 332 -26.58 0.55 2.60
C GLN A 332 -27.20 1.49 1.57
N HIS A 333 -26.39 2.38 0.98
CA HIS A 333 -26.85 3.33 -0.04
C HIS A 333 -27.18 2.65 -1.37
N SER A 334 -26.39 1.65 -1.80
CA SER A 334 -26.72 0.85 -2.98
C SER A 334 -27.99 0.02 -2.81
N SER A 335 -28.27 -0.46 -1.60
CA SER A 335 -29.49 -1.25 -1.30
C SER A 335 -30.78 -0.41 -1.27
N GLN A 336 -30.68 0.92 -1.12
CA GLN A 336 -31.83 1.83 -1.13
C GLN A 336 -32.11 2.46 -2.50
N ALA A 337 -31.19 2.36 -3.46
CA ALA A 337 -31.35 2.90 -4.81
C ALA A 337 -32.13 1.95 -5.76
N ASP A 338 -32.34 0.70 -5.35
CA ASP A 338 -33.05 -0.34 -6.12
C ASP A 338 -34.52 -0.56 -5.67
N VAL A 339 -35.15 0.42 -5.00
CA VAL A 339 -36.56 0.39 -4.57
C VAL A 339 -37.37 1.54 -5.16
#